data_AF-A0A8S3K4G0-F1
#
_entry.id   AF-A0A8S3K4G0-F1
#
_cell.length_a   1.000
_cell.length_b   1.000
_cell.length_c   1.000
_cell.angle_alpha   90.00
_cell.angle_beta   90.00
_cell.angle_gamma   90.00
#
_symmetry.space_group_name_H-M   'P 1'
#
loop_
_entity.id
_entity.type
_entity.pdbx_description
1 polymer ?
#
loop_
_entity_poly.entity_id
_entity_poly.type
_entity_poly.pdbx_seq_one_letter_code
_entity_poly.pdbx_strand_id
1 'polypeptide(L)'
;TPVEETYAMMNKYEIAFNDGKPELVDTLQYAWKKCLQQGKEVQSHLLEIQPAFKQNLLDNVAAFQQDFVTFVDDYNKKGPMVHGTPPREASDRLTIFQAKFDELWRKFETYSAGEDLFGLAITEYPDLQRIKRV
;
A
#
# COMPACT_ATOMS: atom_id res chain seq x y z
N THR A 1 -9.24 35.70 1.30
CA THR A 1 -10.15 34.95 0.40
C THR A 1 -11.33 35.86 0.04
N PRO A 2 -12.05 35.62 -1.07
CA PRO A 2 -13.17 36.49 -1.48
C PRO A 2 -14.24 36.69 -0.39
N VAL A 3 -14.43 35.67 0.46
CA VAL A 3 -15.33 35.74 1.62
C VAL A 3 -14.78 36.69 2.69
N GLU A 4 -13.51 36.56 3.05
CA GLU A 4 -12.84 37.47 4.02
C GLU A 4 -12.84 38.92 3.55
N GLU A 5 -12.59 39.17 2.27
CA GLU A 5 -12.59 40.52 1.69
C GLU A 5 -13.97 41.18 1.76
N THR A 6 -15.02 40.38 1.59
CA THR A 6 -16.41 40.85 1.70
C THR A 6 -16.77 41.22 3.14
N TYR A 7 -16.45 40.36 4.12
CA TYR A 7 -16.69 40.66 5.54
C TYR A 7 -15.82 41.81 6.06
N ALA A 8 -14.56 41.91 5.62
CA ALA A 8 -13.68 43.04 5.95
C ALA A 8 -14.20 44.37 5.38
N MET A 9 -14.74 44.36 4.15
CA MET A 9 -15.35 45.54 3.54
C MET A 9 -16.65 45.93 4.25
N MET A 10 -17.51 44.99 4.59
CA MET A 10 -18.74 45.25 5.36
C MET A 10 -18.45 45.84 6.74
N ASN A 11 -17.44 45.31 7.44
CA ASN A 11 -16.99 45.84 8.73
C ASN A 11 -16.43 47.27 8.60
N LYS A 12 -15.65 47.54 7.54
CA LYS A 12 -15.10 48.88 7.24
C LYS A 12 -16.18 49.96 7.02
N TYR A 13 -17.35 49.58 6.51
CA TYR A 13 -18.47 50.50 6.28
C TYR A 13 -19.52 50.47 7.41
N GLU A 14 -19.20 49.88 8.56
CA GLU A 14 -20.08 49.77 9.74
C GLU A 14 -21.46 49.15 9.43
N ILE A 15 -21.53 48.30 8.40
CA ILE A 15 -22.76 47.58 8.05
C ILE A 15 -22.89 46.40 9.02
N ALA A 16 -23.47 46.66 10.19
CA ALA A 16 -23.60 45.69 11.26
C ALA A 16 -24.77 44.72 11.01
N PHE A 17 -24.44 43.46 10.76
CA PHE A 17 -25.37 42.33 10.95
C PHE A 17 -24.91 41.53 12.16
N ASN A 18 -25.72 41.50 13.23
CA ASN A 18 -25.48 40.63 14.39
C ASN A 18 -26.16 39.27 14.17
N ASP A 19 -25.67 38.50 13.21
CA ASP A 19 -26.23 37.19 12.83
C ASP A 19 -25.26 36.02 13.09
N GLY A 20 -24.14 36.26 13.79
CA GLY A 20 -23.12 35.26 14.14
C GLY A 20 -22.28 34.76 12.97
N LYS A 21 -22.53 35.21 11.73
CA LYS A 21 -21.80 34.76 10.54
C LYS A 21 -20.32 35.20 10.47
N PRO A 22 -19.93 36.40 10.94
CA PRO A 22 -18.51 36.79 10.96
C PRO A 22 -17.62 35.86 11.81
N GLU A 23 -18.09 35.48 13.00
CA GLU A 23 -17.38 34.56 13.91
C GLU A 23 -17.23 33.15 13.33
N LEU A 24 -18.25 32.69 12.59
CA LEU A 24 -18.21 31.42 11.85
C LEU A 24 -17.19 31.45 10.71
N VAL A 25 -17.07 32.57 10.00
CA VAL A 25 -16.08 32.75 8.93
C VAL A 25 -14.67 32.71 9.48
N ASP A 26 -14.41 33.38 10.60
CA ASP A 26 -13.10 33.35 11.28
C ASP A 26 -12.75 31.94 11.79
N THR A 27 -13.73 31.24 12.38
CA THR A 27 -13.57 29.86 12.86
C THR A 27 -13.26 28.90 11.71
N LEU A 28 -13.99 29.02 10.59
CA LEU A 28 -13.76 28.22 9.40
C LEU A 28 -12.38 28.49 8.80
N GLN A 29 -11.97 29.76 8.75
CA GLN A 29 -10.65 30.14 8.23
C GLN A 29 -9.53 29.57 9.10
N TYR A 30 -9.68 29.62 10.41
CA TYR A 30 -8.73 29.00 11.33
C TYR A 30 -8.64 27.49 11.12
N ALA A 31 -9.79 26.80 11.04
CA ALA A 31 -9.85 25.36 10.80
C ALA A 31 -9.22 24.97 9.45
N TRP A 32 -9.48 25.75 8.40
CA TRP A 32 -8.90 25.56 7.07
C TRP A 32 -7.37 25.74 7.08
N LYS A 33 -6.86 26.83 7.68
CA LYS A 33 -5.42 27.06 7.81
C LYS A 33 -4.75 25.94 8.60
N LYS A 34 -5.38 25.49 9.68
CA LYS A 34 -4.90 24.35 10.48
C LYS A 34 -4.85 23.07 9.66
N CYS A 35 -5.88 22.76 8.89
CA CYS A 35 -5.93 21.59 8.01
C CYS A 35 -4.82 21.64 6.94
N LEU A 36 -4.61 22.80 6.31
CA LEU A 36 -3.52 22.99 5.34
C LEU A 36 -2.15 22.80 5.98
N GLN A 37 -1.96 23.31 7.20
CA GLN A 37 -0.70 23.16 7.93
C GLN A 37 -0.43 21.69 8.26
N GLN A 38 -1.44 20.97 8.77
CA GLN A 38 -1.34 19.52 9.02
C GLN A 38 -1.04 18.75 7.73
N GLY A 39 -1.69 19.11 6.61
CA GLY A 39 -1.41 18.51 5.31
C GLY A 39 0.03 18.69 4.86
N LYS A 40 0.61 19.89 5.05
CA LYS A 40 2.02 20.17 4.76
C LYS A 40 2.96 19.39 5.66
N GLU A 41 2.67 19.28 6.94
CA GLU A 41 3.48 18.52 7.89
C GLU A 41 3.52 17.03 7.53
N VAL A 42 2.36 16.45 7.21
CA VAL A 42 2.27 15.06 6.73
C VAL A 42 3.01 14.89 5.41
N GLN A 43 2.86 15.83 4.47
CA GLN A 43 3.57 15.78 3.18
C GLN A 43 5.09 15.82 3.37
N SER A 44 5.61 16.73 4.19
CA SER A 44 7.05 16.80 4.48
C SER A 44 7.54 15.51 5.11
N HIS A 45 6.80 14.98 6.09
CA HIS A 45 7.15 13.71 6.71
C HIS A 45 7.15 12.55 5.72
N LEU A 46 6.15 12.47 4.83
CA LEU A 46 6.09 11.46 3.77
C LEU A 46 7.32 11.53 2.86
N LEU A 47 7.78 12.72 2.47
CA LEU A 47 8.98 12.90 1.65
C LEU A 47 10.25 12.40 2.34
N GLU A 48 10.34 12.53 3.66
CA GLU A 48 11.47 12.03 4.44
C GLU A 48 11.49 10.50 4.53
N ILE A 49 10.33 9.87 4.74
CA ILE A 49 10.25 8.42 4.95
C ILE A 49 10.16 7.62 3.65
N GLN A 50 9.57 8.19 2.58
CA GLN A 50 9.32 7.50 1.31
C GLN A 50 10.55 6.77 0.74
N PRO A 51 11.77 7.36 0.70
CA PRO A 51 12.94 6.68 0.17
C PRO A 51 13.31 5.41 0.96
N ALA A 52 13.20 5.45 2.28
CA ALA A 52 13.52 4.31 3.14
C ALA A 52 12.51 3.16 2.96
N PHE A 53 11.21 3.48 2.93
CA PHE A 53 10.17 2.49 2.66
C PHE A 53 10.27 1.88 1.27
N LYS A 54 10.59 2.71 0.25
CA LYS A 54 10.82 2.24 -1.12
C LYS A 54 12.00 1.27 -1.18
N GLN A 55 13.13 1.62 -0.54
CA GLN A 55 14.30 0.73 -0.51
C GLN A 55 13.98 -0.58 0.19
N ASN A 56 13.29 -0.53 1.34
CA ASN A 56 12.89 -1.73 2.05
C ASN A 56 11.97 -2.63 1.21
N LEU A 57 11.02 -2.04 0.47
CA LEU A 57 10.19 -2.79 -0.47
C LEU A 57 11.03 -3.49 -1.54
N LEU A 58 11.99 -2.80 -2.15
CA LEU A 58 12.86 -3.38 -3.18
C LEU A 58 13.72 -4.53 -2.63
N ASP A 59 14.28 -4.36 -1.43
CA ASP A 59 15.08 -5.41 -0.78
C ASP A 59 14.22 -6.65 -0.47
N ASN A 60 12.99 -6.43 0.01
CA ASN A 60 12.04 -7.51 0.28
C ASN A 60 11.58 -8.22 -1.00
N VAL A 61 11.34 -7.48 -2.09
CA VAL A 61 10.99 -8.06 -3.41
C VAL A 61 12.15 -8.92 -3.92
N ALA A 62 13.39 -8.44 -3.80
CA ALA A 62 14.58 -9.20 -4.20
C ALA A 62 14.75 -10.49 -3.39
N ALA A 63 14.54 -10.44 -2.07
CA ALA A 63 14.54 -11.63 -1.21
C ALA A 63 13.41 -12.60 -1.59
N PHE A 64 12.20 -12.08 -1.81
CA PHE A 64 11.04 -12.86 -2.22
C PHE A 64 11.25 -13.56 -3.56
N GLN A 65 11.93 -12.93 -4.52
CA GLN A 65 12.30 -13.58 -5.79
C GLN A 65 13.17 -14.83 -5.55
N GLN A 66 14.13 -14.77 -4.62
CA GLN A 66 14.97 -15.93 -4.29
C GLN A 66 14.19 -17.03 -3.57
N ASP A 67 13.34 -16.65 -2.63
CA ASP A 67 12.44 -17.59 -1.94
C ASP A 67 11.51 -18.30 -2.93
N PHE A 68 11.00 -17.55 -3.92
CA PHE A 68 10.14 -18.08 -4.96
C PHE A 68 10.88 -19.06 -5.88
N VAL A 69 12.09 -18.72 -6.33
CA VAL A 69 12.93 -19.64 -7.12
C VAL A 69 13.21 -20.93 -6.36
N THR A 70 13.54 -20.80 -5.07
CA THR A 70 13.78 -21.95 -4.18
C THR A 70 12.53 -22.81 -4.04
N PHE A 71 11.36 -22.18 -3.85
CA PHE A 71 10.08 -22.89 -3.77
C PHE A 71 9.76 -23.65 -5.06
N VAL A 72 9.97 -23.05 -6.23
CA VAL A 72 9.71 -23.71 -7.52
C VAL A 72 10.63 -24.92 -7.71
N ASP A 73 11.92 -24.80 -7.37
CA ASP A 73 12.87 -25.90 -7.42
C ASP A 73 12.46 -27.06 -6.49
N ASP A 74 12.10 -26.73 -5.25
CA ASP A 74 11.61 -27.71 -4.27
C ASP A 74 10.30 -28.36 -4.71
N TYR A 75 9.36 -27.59 -5.28
CA TYR A 75 8.10 -28.11 -5.78
C TYR A 75 8.32 -29.10 -6.93
N ASN A 76 9.24 -28.80 -7.86
CA ASN A 76 9.56 -29.69 -8.97
C ASN A 76 10.28 -30.97 -8.50
N LYS A 77 11.15 -30.90 -7.48
CA LYS A 77 11.97 -32.02 -7.01
C LYS A 77 11.28 -32.90 -5.96
N LYS A 78 10.44 -32.31 -5.12
CA LYS A 78 9.88 -32.93 -3.91
C LYS A 78 8.35 -32.80 -3.81
N GLY A 79 7.73 -32.12 -4.77
CA GLY A 79 6.29 -31.91 -4.78
C GLY A 79 5.46 -33.19 -4.97
N PRO A 80 4.13 -33.05 -4.93
CA PRO A 80 3.20 -34.18 -5.06
C PRO A 80 3.24 -34.86 -6.44
N MET A 81 3.74 -34.16 -7.48
CA MET A 81 3.80 -34.64 -8.86
C MET A 81 5.07 -35.44 -9.21
N VAL A 82 5.94 -35.71 -8.23
CA VAL A 82 7.15 -36.51 -8.44
C VAL A 82 6.77 -37.97 -8.74
N HIS A 83 7.26 -38.50 -9.86
CA HIS A 83 6.98 -39.87 -10.29
C HIS A 83 7.39 -40.91 -9.24
N GLY A 84 6.52 -41.91 -9.04
CA GLY A 84 6.77 -43.00 -8.08
C GLY A 84 6.36 -42.70 -6.64
N THR A 85 5.76 -41.53 -6.36
CA THR A 85 5.28 -41.20 -5.01
C THR A 85 3.97 -41.94 -4.71
N PRO A 86 3.88 -42.69 -3.59
CA PRO A 86 2.64 -43.33 -3.17
C PRO A 86 1.50 -42.32 -2.96
N PRO A 87 0.22 -42.67 -3.24
CA PRO A 87 -0.89 -41.72 -3.17
C PRO A 87 -1.03 -41.00 -1.82
N ARG A 88 -0.80 -41.72 -0.72
CA ARG A 88 -0.86 -41.15 0.64
C ARG A 88 0.22 -40.09 0.87
N GLU A 89 1.45 -40.39 0.46
CA GLU A 89 2.58 -39.47 0.58
C GLU A 89 2.43 -38.26 -0.36
N ALA A 90 1.85 -38.45 -1.55
CA ALA A 90 1.53 -37.35 -2.45
C ALA A 90 0.49 -36.38 -1.84
N SER A 91 -0.51 -36.89 -1.13
CA SER A 91 -1.51 -36.07 -0.42
C SER A 91 -0.88 -35.22 0.70
N ASP A 92 0.03 -35.82 1.48
CA ASP A 92 0.74 -35.12 2.56
C ASP A 92 1.63 -34.01 1.97
N ARG A 93 2.38 -34.32 0.90
CA ARG A 93 3.21 -33.34 0.18
C ARG A 93 2.36 -32.21 -0.40
N LEU A 94 1.22 -32.51 -1.02
CA LEU A 94 0.31 -31.50 -1.57
C LEU A 94 -0.13 -30.52 -0.48
N THR A 95 -0.53 -31.02 0.68
CA THR A 95 -0.98 -30.18 1.80
C THR A 95 0.13 -29.24 2.28
N ILE A 96 1.36 -29.74 2.41
CA ILE A 96 2.52 -28.94 2.83
C ILE A 96 2.85 -27.87 1.79
N PHE A 97 2.91 -28.23 0.51
CA PHE A 97 3.24 -27.29 -0.56
C PHE A 97 2.12 -26.26 -0.80
N GLN A 98 0.86 -26.62 -0.57
CA GLN A 98 -0.26 -25.68 -0.62
C GLN A 98 -0.13 -24.61 0.47
N ALA A 99 0.15 -24.99 1.72
CA ALA A 99 0.32 -24.03 2.81
C ALA A 99 1.48 -23.04 2.53
N LYS A 100 2.59 -23.54 1.99
CA LYS A 100 3.73 -22.70 1.56
C LYS A 100 3.37 -21.78 0.40
N PHE A 101 2.61 -22.29 -0.57
CA PHE A 101 2.13 -21.49 -1.69
C PHE A 101 1.23 -20.34 -1.23
N ASP A 102 0.29 -20.61 -0.31
CA ASP A 102 -0.63 -19.60 0.22
C ASP A 102 0.13 -18.47 0.94
N GLU A 103 1.22 -18.81 1.66
CA GLU A 103 2.11 -17.80 2.26
C GLU A 103 2.81 -16.94 1.21
N LEU A 104 3.38 -17.57 0.18
CA LEU A 104 4.04 -16.87 -0.93
C LEU A 104 3.05 -15.99 -1.70
N TRP A 105 1.82 -16.45 -1.89
CA TRP A 105 0.77 -15.70 -2.58
C TRP A 105 0.40 -14.42 -1.82
N ARG A 106 0.24 -14.49 -0.49
CA ARG A 106 -0.02 -13.29 0.33
C ARG A 106 1.13 -12.29 0.27
N LYS A 107 2.37 -12.78 0.28
CA LYS A 107 3.57 -11.95 0.12
C LYS A 107 3.58 -11.27 -1.25
N PHE A 108 3.31 -12.02 -2.31
CA PHE A 108 3.17 -11.49 -3.66
C PHE A 108 2.14 -10.37 -3.73
N GLU A 109 0.91 -10.58 -3.23
CA GLU A 109 -0.14 -9.55 -3.21
C GLU A 109 0.31 -8.28 -2.46
N THR A 110 0.97 -8.46 -1.32
CA THR A 110 1.48 -7.35 -0.50
C THR A 110 2.56 -6.56 -1.25
N TYR A 111 3.50 -7.25 -1.88
CA TYR A 111 4.59 -6.60 -2.61
C TYR A 111 4.11 -5.94 -3.89
N SER A 112 3.22 -6.58 -4.67
CA SER A 112 2.64 -5.97 -5.87
C SER A 112 1.82 -4.73 -5.54
N ALA A 113 1.05 -4.74 -4.44
CA ALA A 113 0.36 -3.54 -3.97
C ALA A 113 1.36 -2.44 -3.53
N GLY A 114 2.50 -2.82 -2.96
CA GLY A 114 3.59 -1.90 -2.66
C GLY A 114 4.23 -1.31 -3.93
N GLU A 115 4.55 -2.15 -4.92
CA GLU A 115 5.11 -1.71 -6.20
C GLU A 115 4.18 -0.70 -6.88
N ASP A 116 2.88 -0.97 -6.93
CA ASP A 116 1.85 -0.07 -7.47
C ASP A 116 1.77 1.26 -6.68
N LEU A 117 1.78 1.18 -5.34
CA LEU A 117 1.77 2.37 -4.46
C LEU A 117 2.95 3.31 -4.73
N PHE A 118 4.13 2.76 -5.06
CA PHE A 118 5.31 3.55 -5.41
C PHE A 118 5.44 3.85 -6.92
N GLY A 119 4.46 3.44 -7.73
CA GLY A 119 4.47 3.61 -9.19
C GLY A 119 5.59 2.83 -9.90
N LEU A 120 5.99 1.68 -9.33
CA LEU A 120 6.97 0.77 -9.88
C LEU A 120 6.30 -0.24 -10.83
N ALA A 121 7.07 -0.80 -11.76
CA ALA A 121 6.58 -1.91 -12.55
C ALA A 121 6.37 -3.13 -11.64
N ILE A 122 5.19 -3.74 -11.72
CA ILE A 122 4.87 -4.93 -10.94
C ILE A 122 5.73 -6.10 -11.43
N THR A 123 6.41 -6.76 -10.52
CA THR A 123 7.22 -7.94 -10.85
C THR A 123 6.31 -9.13 -11.17
N GLU A 124 6.48 -9.72 -12.36
CA GLU A 124 5.71 -10.90 -12.77
C GLU A 124 6.41 -12.21 -12.41
N TYR A 125 5.60 -13.21 -12.01
CA TYR A 125 6.07 -14.56 -11.66
C TYR A 125 5.31 -15.62 -12.47
N PRO A 126 5.77 -16.00 -13.66
CA PRO A 126 5.05 -16.92 -14.55
C PRO A 126 4.73 -18.28 -13.91
N ASP A 127 5.66 -18.84 -13.12
CA ASP A 127 5.47 -20.12 -12.43
C ASP A 127 4.40 -20.06 -11.32
N LEU A 128 4.10 -18.88 -10.78
CA LEU A 128 3.10 -18.70 -9.73
C LEU A 128 1.70 -19.08 -10.28
N GLN A 129 1.43 -18.71 -11.53
CA GLN A 129 0.20 -19.04 -12.24
C GLN A 129 0.13 -20.52 -12.62
N ARG A 130 1.29 -21.15 -12.91
CA ARG A 130 1.38 -22.59 -13.20
C ARG A 130 1.03 -23.42 -11.98
N ILE A 131 1.61 -23.09 -10.82
CA ILE A 131 1.44 -23.86 -9.59
C ILE A 131 0.04 -23.65 -8.98
N LYS A 132 -0.55 -22.45 -9.12
CA LYS A 132 -1.94 -22.17 -8.68
C LYS A 132 -3.00 -23.08 -9.33
N ARG A 133 -2.73 -23.63 -10.51
CA ARG A 133 -3.68 -24.44 -11.29
C ARG A 133 -3.62 -25.94 -10.97
N VAL A 134 -2.66 -26.38 -10.16
CA VAL A 134 -2.45 -27.79 -9.78
C VAL A 134 -3.20 -28.11 -8.51
#